data_AF-A0A7Y5CD08-F1
#
_entry.id   AF-A0A7Y5CD08-F1
#
_cell.length_a   1.000
_cell.length_b   1.000
_cell.length_c   1.000
_cell.angle_alpha   90.00
_cell.angle_beta   90.00
_cell.angle_gamma   90.00
#
_symmetry.space_group_name_H-M   'P 1'
#
loop_
_entity.id
_entity.type
_entity.pdbx_description
1 polymer ?
#
loop_
_entity_poly.entity_id
_entity_poly.type
_entity_poly.pdbx_seq_one_letter_code
_entity_poly.pdbx_strand_id
1 'polypeptide(L)'
;MTTSFASGVVMFSIMGFILLTLFGGYAIYFPELFPTKLRATGTGFCYNVARYVSAFAPLLFGKLSGLYGPQKAALFVSVIFILGLLVIPMAPETKGKKLPE
;
A
#
# COMPACT_ATOMS: atom_id res chain seq x y z
N MET A 1 1.37 26.41 5.72
CA MET A 1 1.35 26.24 4.24
C MET A 1 2.80 26.25 3.80
N THR A 2 3.32 25.14 3.28
CA THR A 2 4.74 25.02 2.90
C THR A 2 5.09 26.09 1.86
N THR A 3 6.06 26.94 2.18
CA THR A 3 6.39 28.19 1.48
C THR A 3 7.15 28.01 0.16
N SER A 4 7.16 26.81 -0.44
CA SER A 4 7.78 26.59 -1.76
C SER A 4 7.06 25.51 -2.55
N PHE A 5 6.46 25.91 -3.67
CA PHE A 5 5.83 25.02 -4.65
C PHE A 5 6.79 23.93 -5.14
N ALA A 6 8.07 24.28 -5.33
CA ALA A 6 9.11 23.35 -5.77
C ALA A 6 9.32 22.18 -4.79
N SER A 7 9.31 22.46 -3.48
CA SER A 7 9.43 21.41 -2.46
C SER A 7 8.23 20.47 -2.49
N GLY A 8 7.01 21.00 -2.69
CA GLY A 8 5.81 20.19 -2.85
C GLY A 8 5.93 19.23 -4.04
N VAL A 9 6.30 19.73 -5.22
CA VAL A 9 6.46 18.89 -6.43
C VAL A 9 7.46 17.76 -6.22
N VAL A 10 8.62 18.05 -5.64
CA VAL A 10 9.65 17.03 -5.37
C VAL A 10 9.13 15.98 -4.39
N MET A 11 8.54 16.40 -3.26
CA MET A 11 8.06 15.45 -2.25
C MET A 11 6.90 14.57 -2.77
N PHE A 12 5.95 15.15 -3.50
CA PHE A 12 4.87 14.38 -4.12
C PHE A 12 5.38 13.41 -5.20
N SER A 13 6.40 13.79 -5.97
CA SER A 13 7.00 12.91 -6.97
C SER A 13 7.70 11.72 -6.33
N ILE A 14 8.48 11.95 -5.27
CA ILE A 14 9.13 10.88 -4.50
C ILE A 14 8.08 9.95 -3.87
N MET A 15 7.03 10.52 -3.28
CA MET A 15 5.94 9.75 -2.71
C MET A 15 5.26 8.87 -3.77
N GLY A 16 4.94 9.44 -4.94
CA GLY A 16 4.35 8.70 -6.05
C GLY A 16 5.25 7.57 -6.54
N PHE A 17 6.56 7.82 -6.69
CA PHE A 17 7.53 6.80 -7.08
C PHE A 17 7.55 5.62 -6.10
N ILE A 18 7.67 5.89 -4.80
CA ILE A 18 7.70 4.84 -3.76
C ILE A 18 6.40 4.02 -3.76
N LEU A 19 5.24 4.70 -3.84
CA LEU A 19 3.94 4.02 -3.85
C LEU A 19 3.78 3.13 -5.09
N LEU A 20 4.25 3.57 -6.25
CA LEU A 20 4.23 2.79 -7.49
C LEU A 20 5.18 1.59 -7.43
N THR A 21 6.37 1.74 -6.85
CA THR A 21 7.30 0.62 -6.63
C THR A 21 6.65 -0.48 -5.80
N LEU A 22 5.97 -0.11 -4.71
CA LEU A 22 5.22 -1.07 -3.88
C LEU A 22 4.13 -1.78 -4.69
N PHE A 23 3.36 -1.04 -5.49
CA PHE A 23 2.34 -1.62 -6.36
C PHE A 23 2.92 -2.64 -7.35
N GLY A 24 4.06 -2.33 -7.96
CA GLY A 24 4.78 -3.27 -8.84
C GLY A 24 5.23 -4.53 -8.11
N GLY A 25 5.71 -4.41 -6.87
CA GLY A 25 6.06 -5.55 -6.03
C GLY A 25 4.88 -6.50 -5.78
N TYR A 26 3.74 -5.97 -5.36
CA TYR A 26 2.54 -6.79 -5.11
C TYR A 26 1.96 -7.42 -6.38
N ALA A 27 2.08 -6.72 -7.53
CA ALA A 27 1.63 -7.23 -8.82
C ALA A 27 2.39 -8.49 -9.27
N ILE A 28 3.65 -8.65 -8.84
CA ILE A 28 4.47 -9.84 -9.12
C ILE A 28 4.31 -10.89 -8.02
N TYR A 29 4.27 -10.45 -6.76
CA TYR A 29 4.24 -11.33 -5.59
C TYR A 29 2.93 -12.13 -5.44
N PHE A 30 1.77 -11.49 -5.61
CA PHE A 30 0.50 -12.19 -5.45
C PHE A 30 0.30 -13.34 -6.44
N PRO A 31 0.57 -13.18 -7.75
CA PRO A 31 0.43 -14.29 -8.68
C PRO A 31 1.34 -15.49 -8.41
N GLU A 32 2.50 -15.28 -7.77
CA GLU A 32 3.44 -16.35 -7.42
C GLU A 32 2.96 -17.19 -6.22
N LEU A 33 2.10 -16.65 -5.38
CA LEU A 33 1.56 -17.33 -4.20
C LEU A 33 0.46 -18.35 -4.55
N PHE A 34 -0.21 -18.18 -5.69
CA PHE A 34 -1.38 -18.96 -6.08
C PHE A 34 -1.06 -19.97 -7.21
N PRO A 35 -1.66 -21.17 -7.18
CA PRO A 35 -1.54 -22.14 -8.26
C PRO A 35 -2.12 -21.60 -9.56
N THR A 36 -1.62 -22.09 -10.69
CA THR A 36 -1.92 -21.53 -12.02
C THR A 36 -3.42 -21.44 -12.30
N LYS A 37 -4.19 -22.45 -11.85
CA LYS A 37 -5.65 -22.50 -12.02
C LYS A 37 -6.42 -21.41 -11.26
N LEU A 38 -5.87 -20.90 -10.15
CA LEU A 38 -6.54 -19.93 -9.28
C LEU A 38 -5.82 -18.58 -9.23
N ARG A 39 -4.74 -18.40 -9.99
CA ARG A 39 -3.90 -17.20 -9.94
C ARG A 39 -4.68 -15.90 -10.13
N ALA A 40 -5.49 -15.81 -11.18
CA ALA A 40 -6.28 -14.61 -11.47
C ALA A 40 -7.35 -14.33 -10.39
N THR A 41 -8.02 -15.37 -9.90
CA THR A 41 -9.05 -15.24 -8.87
C THR A 41 -8.46 -14.89 -7.51
N GLY A 42 -7.34 -15.52 -7.14
CA GLY A 42 -6.63 -15.29 -5.88
C GLY A 42 -6.04 -13.88 -5.81
N THR A 43 -5.37 -13.42 -6.87
CA THR A 43 -4.87 -12.03 -6.93
C THR A 43 -6.02 -11.04 -6.90
N GLY A 44 -7.08 -11.28 -7.69
CA GLY A 44 -8.29 -10.46 -7.71
C GLY A 44 -8.95 -10.36 -6.34
N PHE A 45 -9.05 -11.47 -5.60
CA PHE A 45 -9.59 -11.48 -4.24
C PHE A 45 -8.75 -10.59 -3.31
N CYS A 46 -7.43 -10.77 -3.29
CA CYS A 46 -6.52 -9.95 -2.47
C CYS A 46 -6.66 -8.45 -2.77
N TYR A 47 -6.71 -8.06 -4.05
CA TYR A 47 -6.88 -6.65 -4.44
C TYR A 47 -8.23 -6.08 -4.01
N ASN A 48 -9.32 -6.85 -4.15
CA ASN A 48 -10.65 -6.39 -3.75
C ASN A 48 -10.76 -6.26 -2.23
N VAL A 49 -10.25 -7.22 -1.46
CA VAL A 49 -10.21 -7.12 0.01
C VAL A 49 -9.44 -5.88 0.45
N ALA A 50 -8.25 -5.65 -0.12
CA ALA A 50 -7.47 -4.45 0.17
C ALA A 50 -8.23 -3.15 -0.18
N ARG A 51 -9.00 -3.15 -1.28
CA ARG A 51 -9.85 -2.01 -1.68
C ARG A 51 -11.00 -1.76 -0.70
N TYR A 52 -11.65 -2.81 -0.18
CA TYR A 52 -12.69 -2.66 0.83
C TYR A 52 -12.13 -2.13 2.15
N VAL A 53 -10.94 -2.59 2.56
CA VAL A 53 -10.27 -2.08 3.77
C VAL A 53 -9.84 -0.62 3.57
N SER A 54 -9.28 -0.27 2.41
CA SER A 54 -8.82 1.09 2.13
C SER A 54 -9.96 2.10 1.95
N ALA A 55 -11.17 1.65 1.63
CA ALA A 55 -12.36 2.50 1.56
C ALA A 55 -12.68 3.20 2.90
N PHE A 56 -12.25 2.64 4.04
CA PHE A 56 -12.40 3.27 5.35
C PHE A 56 -11.35 4.37 5.62
N ALA A 57 -10.23 4.39 4.89
CA ALA A 57 -9.13 5.32 5.15
C ALA A 57 -9.52 6.80 4.98
N PRO A 58 -10.28 7.22 3.94
CA PRO A 58 -10.73 8.60 3.80
C PRO A 58 -11.65 9.06 4.93
N LEU A 59 -12.53 8.18 5.42
CA LEU A 59 -13.42 8.48 6.54
C LEU A 59 -12.62 8.72 7.82
N LEU A 60 -11.67 7.84 8.12
CA LEU A 60 -10.77 7.98 9.26
C LEU A 60 -9.91 9.25 9.14
N PHE A 61 -9.34 9.51 7.96
CA PHE A 61 -8.53 10.70 7.69
C PHE A 61 -9.35 11.99 7.87
N GLY A 62 -10.58 12.04 7.35
CA GLY A 62 -11.48 13.18 7.51
C GLY A 62 -11.77 13.49 8.98
N LYS A 63 -12.11 12.45 9.77
CA LYS A 63 -12.36 12.58 11.21
C LYS A 63 -11.12 13.06 11.98
N LEU A 64 -9.96 12.46 11.71
CA LEU A 64 -8.70 12.86 12.35
C LEU A 64 -8.27 14.27 11.95
N SER A 65 -8.50 14.67 10.70
CA SER A 65 -8.19 16.00 10.19
C SER A 65 -9.04 17.07 10.89
N GLY A 66 -10.32 16.79 11.14
CA GLY A 66 -11.20 17.69 11.89
C GLY A 66 -10.80 17.89 13.36
N LEU A 67 -10.21 16.87 13.99
CA LEU A 67 -9.81 16.92 15.41
C LEU A 67 -8.40 17.46 15.64
N TYR A 68 -7.44 17.06 14.80
CA TYR A 68 -6.00 17.29 15.03
C TYR A 68 -5.32 18.10 13.91
N GLY A 69 -6.06 18.45 12.86
CA GLY A 69 -5.54 19.09 11.65
C GLY A 69 -4.97 18.09 10.63
N PRO A 70 -4.89 18.47 9.34
CA PRO A 70 -4.57 17.57 8.24
C PRO A 70 -3.14 17.00 8.33
N GLN A 71 -2.18 17.76 8.87
CA GLN A 71 -0.79 17.32 9.01
C GLN A 71 -0.67 16.16 10.01
N LYS A 72 -1.29 16.30 11.18
CA LYS A 72 -1.28 15.23 12.21
C LYS A 72 -2.11 14.03 11.75
N ALA A 73 -3.24 14.27 11.08
CA ALA A 73 -4.04 13.20 10.49
C ALA A 73 -3.25 12.37 9.46
N ALA A 74 -2.47 13.03 8.60
CA ALA A 74 -1.60 12.34 7.63
C ALA A 74 -0.53 11.49 8.34
N LEU A 75 0.07 12.01 9.41
CA LEU A 75 1.02 11.24 10.23
C LEU A 75 0.37 10.00 10.84
N PHE A 76 -0.83 10.13 11.44
CA PHE A 76 -1.54 8.98 12.02
C PHE A 76 -1.86 7.90 10.98
N VAL A 77 -2.35 8.29 9.80
CA VAL A 77 -2.67 7.32 8.74
C VAL A 77 -1.40 6.69 8.16
N SER A 78 -0.27 7.42 8.14
CA SER A 78 1.01 6.90 7.63
C SER A 78 1.59 5.75 8.47
N VAL A 79 1.14 5.56 9.72
CA VAL A 79 1.56 4.43 10.58
C VAL A 79 1.26 3.07 9.93
N ILE A 80 0.28 3.00 9.03
CA ILE A 80 -0.02 1.77 8.28
C ILE A 80 1.17 1.26 7.46
N PHE A 81 2.05 2.15 6.98
CA PHE A 81 3.26 1.75 6.26
C PHE A 81 4.27 1.05 7.16
N ILE A 82 4.35 1.45 8.44
CA ILE A 82 5.19 0.78 9.44
C ILE A 82 4.63 -0.61 9.72
N LEU A 83 3.30 -0.74 9.88
CA LEU A 83 2.65 -2.03 10.03
C LEU A 83 2.92 -2.94 8.82
N GLY A 84 2.82 -2.41 7.60
CA GLY A 84 3.17 -3.14 6.39
C GLY A 84 4.62 -3.63 6.41
N LEU A 85 5.57 -2.79 6.80
CA LEU A 85 6.97 -3.15 6.93
C LEU A 85 7.22 -4.28 7.95
N LEU A 86 6.46 -4.29 9.05
CA LEU A 86 6.55 -5.36 10.06
C LEU A 86 5.96 -6.69 9.60
N VAL A 87 5.00 -6.67 8.67
CA VAL A 87 4.37 -7.88 8.13
C VAL A 87 5.20 -8.51 7.01
N ILE A 88 5.99 -7.73 6.25
CA ILE A 88 6.82 -8.24 5.14
C ILE A 88 7.72 -9.42 5.54
N PRO A 89 8.45 -9.41 6.67
CA PRO A 89 9.27 -10.54 7.09
C PRO A 89 8.49 -11.84 7.33
N MET A 90 7.19 -11.76 7.60
CA MET A 90 6.32 -12.93 7.77
C MET A 90 5.82 -13.48 6.43
N ALA A 91 5.95 -12.72 5.35
CA ALA A 91 5.52 -13.13 4.02
C ALA A 91 6.49 -14.19 3.45
N PRO A 92 6.00 -15.30 2.87
CA PRO A 92 6.87 -16.32 2.30
C PRO A 92 7.65 -15.77 1.10
N GLU A 93 8.96 -15.98 1.09
CA GLU A 93 9.81 -15.64 -0.04
C GLU A 93 9.48 -16.56 -1.24
N THR A 94 9.16 -15.96 -2.38
CA THR A 94 8.75 -16.67 -3.61
C THR A 94 9.84 -16.67 -4.69
N LYS A 95 10.90 -15.87 -4.53
CA LYS A 95 12.00 -15.75 -5.51
C LYS A 95 12.68 -17.10 -5.75
N GLY A 96 12.69 -17.55 -7.00
CA GLY A 96 13.38 -18.76 -7.44
C GLY A 96 12.67 -20.07 -7.12
N LYS A 97 11.46 -20.04 -6.55
CA LYS A 97 10.63 -21.23 -6.36
C LYS A 97 9.87 -21.55 -7.64
N LYS A 98 9.66 -22.85 -7.91
CA LYS A 98 8.73 -23.26 -8.98
C LYS A 98 7.32 -22.81 -8.60
N LEU A 99 6.61 -22.26 -9.57
CA LEU A 99 5.22 -21.87 -9.40
C LEU A 99 4.41 -23.11 -8.99
N PRO A 100 3.51 -22.99 -8.00
CA PRO A 100 2.57 -24.07 -7.69
C PRO A 100 1.71 -24.36 -8.94
N GLU A 101 1.54 -25.63 -9.30
CA GLU A 101 0.68 -26.03 -10.43
C GLU A 101 -0.81 -26.02 -10.06
#